data_AF-A0AAD8DJU0-F1
#
_entry.id   AF-A0AAD8DJU0-F1
#
_cell.length_a   1.000
_cell.length_b   1.000
_cell.length_c   1.000
_cell.angle_alpha   90.00
_cell.angle_beta   90.00
_cell.angle_gamma   90.00
#
_symmetry.space_group_name_H-M   'P 1'
#
loop_
_entity.id
_entity.type
_entity.pdbx_description
1 polymer ?
#
loop_
_entity_poly.entity_id
_entity_poly.type
_entity_poly.pdbx_seq_one_letter_code
_entity_poly.pdbx_strand_id
1 'polypeptide(L)'
;MGPHARNVAAQGQAVRHRLKPVLSSRLPVRVKLGIYKAYIRPVLTYAAPAWFALTCETNRIPLRAQQHLALRSVVDAPHIVRNDIIQRDLGMESLDEFVRRLATGMFARADASAWPHVKHLAPWHARPPDARRLPRDLVAGCDSPPPD
;
A
#
# COMPACT_ATOMS: atom_id res chain seq x y z
N MET A 1 -0.91 -4.95 15.58
CA MET A 1 -1.55 -4.67 14.27
C MET A 1 -1.60 -5.87 13.30
N GLY A 2 -1.16 -7.09 13.67
CA GLY A 2 -1.14 -8.24 12.75
C GLY A 2 -2.51 -8.73 12.24
N PRO A 3 -3.53 -8.91 13.11
CA PRO A 3 -4.86 -9.37 12.69
C PRO A 3 -5.53 -8.43 11.68
N HIS A 4 -5.37 -7.12 11.87
CA HIS A 4 -5.93 -6.11 10.96
C HIS A 4 -5.37 -6.23 9.54
N ALA A 5 -4.05 -6.31 9.37
CA ALA A 5 -3.43 -6.42 8.06
C ALA A 5 -3.85 -7.69 7.31
N ARG A 6 -4.02 -8.82 8.03
CA ARG A 6 -4.53 -10.06 7.46
C ARG A 6 -5.98 -9.93 7.02
N ASN A 7 -6.82 -9.26 7.81
CA ASN A 7 -8.21 -8.99 7.46
C ASN A 7 -8.31 -8.12 6.20
N VAL A 8 -7.47 -7.08 6.08
CA VAL A 8 -7.40 -6.23 4.88
C VAL A 8 -6.98 -7.06 3.65
N ALA A 9 -5.98 -7.94 3.80
CA ALA A 9 -5.58 -8.84 2.71
C ALA A 9 -6.71 -9.80 2.30
N ALA A 10 -7.46 -10.34 3.27
CA ALA A 10 -8.62 -11.20 3.02
C ALA A 10 -9.77 -10.46 2.32
N GLN A 11 -10.03 -9.20 2.71
CA GLN A 11 -10.99 -8.34 2.03
C GLN A 11 -10.57 -8.08 0.57
N GLY A 12 -9.29 -7.75 0.35
CA GLY A 12 -8.74 -7.59 -1.00
C GLY A 12 -8.88 -8.86 -1.85
N GLN A 13 -8.66 -10.03 -1.25
CA GLN A 13 -8.89 -11.33 -1.89
C GLN A 13 -10.37 -11.51 -2.28
N ALA A 14 -11.30 -11.22 -1.37
CA ALA A 14 -12.73 -11.37 -1.63
C ALA A 14 -13.19 -10.47 -2.79
N VAL A 15 -12.73 -9.21 -2.82
CA VAL A 15 -13.04 -8.26 -3.90
C VAL A 15 -12.45 -8.74 -5.23
N ARG A 16 -11.19 -9.21 -5.25
CA ARG A 16 -10.59 -9.77 -6.46
C ARG A 16 -11.39 -10.97 -6.98
N HIS A 17 -11.81 -11.88 -6.10
CA HIS A 17 -12.62 -13.04 -6.52
C HIS A 17 -13.95 -12.64 -7.13
N ARG A 18 -14.64 -11.64 -6.56
CA ARG A 18 -15.87 -11.08 -7.16
C ARG A 18 -15.62 -10.43 -8.52
N LEU A 19 -14.48 -9.76 -8.69
CA LEU A 19 -14.11 -9.09 -9.93
C LEU A 19 -13.40 -10.00 -10.95
N LYS A 20 -13.08 -11.25 -10.58
CA LYS A 20 -12.43 -12.23 -11.45
C LYS A 20 -13.04 -12.31 -12.85
N PRO A 21 -14.37 -12.46 -13.05
CA PRO A 21 -14.96 -12.55 -14.40
C PRO A 21 -14.65 -11.32 -15.26
N VAL A 22 -14.57 -10.13 -14.65
CA VAL A 22 -14.25 -8.89 -15.38
C VAL A 22 -12.75 -8.81 -15.68
N LEU A 23 -11.90 -9.21 -14.73
CA LEU A 23 -10.44 -9.22 -14.92
C LEU A 23 -10.00 -10.26 -15.96
N SER A 24 -10.67 -11.41 -16.05
CA SER A 24 -10.39 -12.46 -17.05
C SER A 24 -11.10 -12.26 -18.39
N SER A 25 -11.90 -11.21 -18.54
CA SER A 25 -12.63 -10.93 -19.79
C SER A 25 -11.69 -10.47 -20.93
N ARG A 26 -12.22 -10.34 -22.15
CA ARG A 26 -11.48 -9.80 -23.32
C ARG A 26 -11.37 -8.26 -23.34
N LEU A 27 -11.60 -7.59 -22.20
CA LEU A 27 -11.47 -6.14 -22.10
C LEU A 27 -10.02 -5.68 -22.32
N PRO A 28 -9.81 -4.45 -22.84
CA PRO A 28 -8.48 -3.87 -22.93
C PRO A 28 -7.78 -3.80 -21.56
N VAL A 29 -6.47 -4.09 -21.53
CA VAL A 29 -5.66 -4.10 -20.30
C VAL A 29 -5.80 -2.79 -19.52
N ARG A 30 -5.86 -1.64 -20.20
CA ARG A 30 -6.06 -0.33 -19.58
C ARG A 30 -7.33 -0.24 -18.73
N VAL A 31 -8.44 -0.80 -19.22
CA VAL A 31 -9.73 -0.80 -18.50
C VAL A 31 -9.65 -1.67 -17.26
N LYS A 32 -9.08 -2.87 -17.40
CA LYS A 32 -8.86 -3.79 -16.27
C LYS A 32 -7.96 -3.19 -15.19
N LEU A 33 -6.90 -2.48 -15.59
CA LEU A 33 -6.05 -1.72 -14.67
C LEU A 33 -6.82 -0.60 -13.95
N GLY A 34 -7.71 0.09 -14.66
CA GLY A 34 -8.63 1.06 -14.07
C GLY A 34 -9.50 0.44 -12.97
N ILE A 35 -10.08 -0.73 -13.24
CA ILE A 35 -10.89 -1.49 -12.26
C ILE A 35 -10.06 -1.88 -11.04
N TYR A 36 -8.84 -2.39 -11.24
CA TYR A 36 -7.94 -2.70 -10.14
C TYR A 36 -7.65 -1.46 -9.28
N LYS A 37 -7.34 -0.31 -9.90
CA LYS A 37 -7.07 0.95 -9.20
C LYS A 37 -8.29 1.50 -8.47
N ALA A 38 -9.49 1.28 -8.98
CA ALA A 38 -10.74 1.79 -8.42
C ALA A 38 -11.32 0.93 -7.30
N TYR A 39 -11.17 -0.40 -7.36
CA TYR A 39 -11.82 -1.31 -6.40
C TYR A 39 -10.84 -2.05 -5.48
N ILE A 40 -9.81 -2.67 -6.06
CA ILE A 40 -8.92 -3.55 -5.27
C ILE A 40 -7.89 -2.72 -4.50
N ARG A 41 -7.27 -1.75 -5.16
CA ARG A 41 -6.22 -0.92 -4.55
C ARG A 41 -6.73 -0.12 -3.34
N PRO A 42 -7.91 0.54 -3.37
CA PRO A 42 -8.39 1.29 -2.21
C PRO A 42 -8.68 0.38 -1.02
N VAL A 43 -9.23 -0.82 -1.25
CA VAL A 43 -9.47 -1.81 -0.18
C VAL A 43 -8.17 -2.19 0.53
N LEU A 44 -7.07 -2.34 -0.22
CA LEU A 44 -5.76 -2.65 0.36
C LEU A 44 -5.10 -1.46 1.07
N THR A 45 -5.43 -0.22 0.70
CA THR A 45 -4.64 0.97 1.05
C THR A 45 -5.38 2.05 1.86
N TYR A 46 -6.68 1.87 2.11
CA TYR A 46 -7.60 2.88 2.66
C TYR A 46 -7.07 3.63 3.90
N ALA A 47 -6.44 2.93 4.85
CA ALA A 47 -5.85 3.55 6.04
C ALA A 47 -4.36 3.28 6.18
N ALA A 48 -3.72 2.79 5.10
CA ALA A 48 -2.34 2.30 5.14
C ALA A 48 -1.32 3.33 5.69
N PRO A 49 -1.41 4.64 5.38
CA PRO A 49 -0.51 5.64 6.00
C PRO A 49 -0.46 5.61 7.53
N ALA A 50 -1.54 5.22 8.21
CA ALA A 50 -1.62 5.21 9.67
C ALA A 50 -1.08 3.92 10.30
N TRP A 51 -1.24 2.76 9.65
CA TRP A 51 -0.93 1.45 10.26
C TRP A 51 0.15 0.63 9.55
N PHE A 52 0.47 0.93 8.30
CA PHE A 52 1.34 0.08 7.49
C PHE A 52 2.76 0.00 8.06
N ALA A 53 3.28 1.11 8.58
CA ALA A 53 4.57 1.18 9.27
C ALA A 53 4.67 0.22 10.47
N LEU A 54 3.54 0.07 11.18
CA LEU A 54 3.40 -0.68 12.43
C LEU A 54 3.28 -2.19 12.22
N THR A 55 3.17 -2.64 10.97
CA THR A 55 3.01 -4.05 10.64
C THR A 55 4.35 -4.73 10.41
N CYS A 56 4.49 -5.94 10.96
CA CYS A 56 5.62 -6.80 10.66
C CYS A 56 5.61 -7.24 9.19
N GLU A 57 6.79 -7.51 8.65
CA GLU A 57 6.98 -7.90 7.25
C GLU A 57 6.15 -9.11 6.85
N THR A 58 5.99 -10.09 7.75
CA THR A 58 5.16 -11.28 7.55
C THR A 58 3.70 -10.97 7.22
N ASN A 59 3.15 -9.88 7.76
CA ASN A 59 1.78 -9.45 7.49
C ASN A 59 1.68 -8.54 6.24
N ARG A 60 2.80 -8.05 5.69
CA ARG A 60 2.84 -7.28 4.44
C ARG A 60 2.93 -8.17 3.20
N ILE A 61 3.56 -9.33 3.32
CA ILE A 61 3.64 -10.35 2.25
C ILE A 61 2.25 -10.63 1.62
N PRO A 62 1.19 -10.96 2.38
CA PRO A 62 -0.11 -11.24 1.76
C PRO A 62 -0.72 -10.01 1.06
N LEU A 63 -0.47 -8.80 1.54
CA LEU A 63 -0.95 -7.56 0.91
C LEU A 63 -0.27 -7.35 -0.46
N ARG A 64 1.06 -7.49 -0.53
CA ARG A 64 1.80 -7.46 -1.80
C ARG A 64 1.34 -8.57 -2.74
N ALA A 65 1.12 -9.78 -2.22
CA ALA A 65 0.60 -10.90 -2.99
C ALA A 65 -0.77 -10.59 -3.60
N GLN A 66 -1.68 -9.91 -2.90
CA GLN A 66 -2.97 -9.50 -3.48
C GLN A 66 -2.79 -8.58 -4.70
N GLN A 67 -1.86 -7.62 -4.63
CA GLN A 67 -1.53 -6.77 -5.77
C GLN A 67 -0.98 -7.60 -6.94
N HIS A 68 0.04 -8.43 -6.72
CA HIS A 68 0.62 -9.21 -7.81
C HIS A 68 -0.40 -10.18 -8.43
N LEU A 69 -1.21 -10.86 -7.62
CA LEU A 69 -2.27 -11.74 -8.12
C LEU A 69 -3.30 -10.98 -8.97
N ALA A 70 -3.68 -9.75 -8.58
CA ALA A 70 -4.57 -8.93 -9.37
C ALA A 70 -3.94 -8.53 -10.71
N LEU A 71 -2.68 -8.08 -10.73
CA LEU A 71 -1.97 -7.72 -11.95
C LEU A 71 -1.78 -8.91 -12.89
N ARG A 72 -1.51 -10.09 -12.33
CA ARG A 72 -1.46 -11.35 -13.10
C ARG A 72 -2.80 -11.66 -13.76
N SER A 73 -3.91 -11.51 -13.03
CA SER A 73 -5.26 -11.71 -13.60
C SER A 73 -5.62 -10.70 -14.68
N VAL A 74 -5.08 -9.48 -14.63
CA VAL A 74 -5.31 -8.45 -15.64
C VAL A 74 -4.71 -8.83 -16.99
N VAL A 75 -3.48 -9.35 -16.99
CA VAL A 75 -2.71 -9.72 -18.19
C VAL A 75 -2.91 -11.18 -18.59
N ASP A 76 -3.59 -11.97 -17.76
CA ASP A 76 -3.72 -13.42 -17.90
C ASP A 76 -2.36 -14.13 -18.04
N ALA A 77 -1.42 -13.73 -17.19
CA ALA A 77 -0.02 -14.15 -17.31
C ALA A 77 0.23 -15.57 -16.74
N PRO A 78 0.99 -16.44 -17.46
CA PRO A 78 1.30 -17.79 -17.00
C PRO A 78 2.28 -17.77 -15.81
N HIS A 79 2.21 -18.79 -14.95
CA HIS A 79 2.94 -18.87 -13.66
C HIS A 79 4.48 -18.69 -13.78
N ILE A 80 5.04 -19.01 -14.96
CA ILE A 80 6.46 -18.89 -15.27
C ILE A 80 6.94 -17.43 -15.27
N VAL A 81 6.07 -16.47 -15.64
CA VAL A 81 6.42 -15.06 -15.71
C VAL A 81 6.56 -14.49 -14.30
N ARG A 82 7.70 -13.87 -14.01
CA ARG A 82 7.98 -13.25 -12.70
C ARG A 82 7.06 -12.05 -12.44
N ASN A 83 6.64 -11.90 -11.19
CA ASN A 83 5.73 -10.83 -10.77
C ASN A 83 6.33 -9.42 -10.99
N ASP A 84 7.64 -9.27 -10.81
CA ASP A 84 8.32 -7.98 -10.97
C ASP A 84 8.33 -7.53 -12.45
N ILE A 85 8.46 -8.48 -13.38
CA ILE A 85 8.37 -8.21 -14.82
C ILE A 85 6.97 -7.70 -15.16
N ILE A 86 5.92 -8.41 -14.69
CA ILE A 86 4.53 -8.01 -14.92
C ILE A 86 4.26 -6.61 -14.35
N GLN A 87 4.74 -6.34 -13.14
CA GLN A 87 4.58 -5.03 -12.51
C GLN A 87 5.27 -3.92 -13.32
N ARG A 88 6.53 -4.16 -13.71
CA ARG A 88 7.33 -3.21 -14.50
C ARG A 88 6.70 -2.93 -15.86
N ASP A 89 6.30 -3.97 -16.58
CA ASP A 89 5.74 -3.86 -17.93
C ASP A 89 4.37 -3.17 -17.91
N LEU A 90 3.59 -3.33 -16.82
CA LEU A 90 2.34 -2.58 -16.61
C LEU A 90 2.57 -1.15 -16.10
N GLY A 91 3.82 -0.75 -15.80
CA GLY A 91 4.14 0.56 -15.22
C GLY A 91 3.49 0.80 -13.85
N MET A 92 3.34 -0.26 -13.06
CA MET A 92 2.60 -0.21 -11.80
C MET A 92 3.53 0.01 -10.62
N GLU A 93 3.27 1.06 -9.84
CA GLU A 93 3.90 1.31 -8.55
C GLU A 93 3.65 0.13 -7.59
N SER A 94 4.67 -0.25 -6.81
CA SER A 94 4.54 -1.30 -5.79
C SER A 94 3.57 -0.85 -4.70
N LEU A 95 3.02 -1.81 -3.94
CA LEU A 95 2.13 -1.47 -2.83
C LEU A 95 2.86 -0.59 -1.80
N ASP A 96 4.11 -0.92 -1.52
CA ASP A 96 4.92 -0.26 -0.48
C ASP A 96 5.24 1.19 -0.88
N GLU A 97 5.62 1.42 -2.15
CA GLU A 97 5.83 2.77 -2.70
C GLU A 97 4.53 3.58 -2.73
N PHE A 98 3.43 2.97 -3.15
CA PHE A 98 2.13 3.63 -3.20
C PHE A 98 1.70 4.10 -1.80
N VAL A 99 1.86 3.24 -0.79
CA VAL A 99 1.57 3.58 0.60
C VAL A 99 2.52 4.66 1.12
N ARG A 100 3.81 4.59 0.78
CA ARG A 100 4.78 5.64 1.13
C ARG A 100 4.35 6.98 0.56
N ARG A 101 4.01 7.04 -0.73
CA ARG A 101 3.55 8.25 -1.39
C ARG A 101 2.26 8.81 -0.77
N LEU A 102 1.32 7.94 -0.41
CA LEU A 102 0.12 8.34 0.35
C LEU A 102 0.46 8.92 1.71
N ALA A 103 1.39 8.28 2.44
CA ALA A 103 1.84 8.75 3.74
C ALA A 103 2.52 10.11 3.64
N THR A 104 3.44 10.29 2.70
CA THR A 104 4.11 11.58 2.46
C THR A 104 3.11 12.69 2.18
N GLY A 105 2.13 12.46 1.30
CA GLY A 105 1.10 13.45 1.00
C GLY A 105 0.17 13.74 2.19
N MET A 106 -0.19 12.72 2.97
CA MET A 106 -1.02 12.88 4.17
C MET A 106 -0.32 13.72 5.24
N PHE A 107 0.93 13.37 5.57
CA PHE A 107 1.70 14.09 6.59
C PHE A 107 2.07 15.51 6.15
N ALA A 108 2.47 15.71 4.88
CA ALA A 108 2.73 17.06 4.36
C ALA A 108 1.49 17.96 4.45
N ARG A 109 0.30 17.42 4.16
CA ARG A 109 -0.97 18.16 4.33
C ARG A 109 -1.29 18.46 5.80
N ALA A 110 -0.99 17.54 6.71
CA ALA A 110 -1.16 17.77 8.14
C ALA A 110 -0.21 18.88 8.63
N ASP A 111 1.06 18.83 8.23
CA ASP A 111 2.09 19.83 8.57
C ASP A 111 1.74 21.23 8.02
N ALA A 112 1.10 21.31 6.84
CA ALA A 112 0.66 22.55 6.19
C ALA A 112 -0.70 23.09 6.69
N SER A 113 -1.36 22.40 7.64
CA SER A 113 -2.67 22.82 8.11
C SER A 113 -2.60 24.11 8.95
N ALA A 114 -3.63 24.95 8.84
CA ALA A 114 -3.76 26.18 9.63
C ALA A 114 -4.04 25.90 11.12
N TRP A 115 -4.51 24.70 11.44
CA TRP A 115 -4.96 24.33 12.78
C TRP A 115 -3.83 23.68 13.59
N PRO A 116 -3.41 24.24 14.73
CA PRO A 116 -2.30 23.70 15.52
C PRO A 116 -2.50 22.23 15.92
N HIS A 117 -3.72 21.84 16.29
CA HIS A 117 -4.02 20.47 16.70
C HIS A 117 -3.86 19.43 15.58
N VAL A 118 -3.99 19.83 14.31
CA VAL A 118 -3.74 18.95 13.15
C VAL A 118 -2.26 18.93 12.78
N LYS A 119 -1.59 20.10 12.83
CA LYS A 119 -0.16 20.22 12.57
C LYS A 119 0.69 19.38 13.52
N HIS A 120 0.26 19.22 14.77
CA HIS A 120 0.96 18.44 15.79
C HIS A 120 0.44 17.01 15.94
N LEU A 121 -0.37 16.50 15.01
CA LEU A 121 -1.02 15.19 15.12
C LEU A 121 -0.04 14.00 15.11
N ALA A 122 1.13 14.17 14.47
CA ALA A 122 2.18 13.15 14.44
C ALA A 122 3.57 13.81 14.44
N PRO A 123 4.08 14.29 15.59
CA PRO A 123 5.38 14.95 15.66
C PRO A 123 6.52 14.02 15.23
N TRP A 124 7.64 14.60 14.81
CA TRP A 124 8.89 13.84 14.71
C TRP A 124 9.38 13.55 16.13
N HIS A 125 9.64 12.29 16.44
CA HIS A 125 10.15 11.88 17.74
C HIS A 125 11.49 11.18 17.55
N ALA A 126 12.42 11.38 18.50
CA ALA A 126 13.55 10.48 18.65
C ALA A 126 13.02 9.06 18.88
N ARG A 127 13.65 8.07 18.23
CA ARG A 127 13.18 6.69 18.27
C ARG A 127 13.08 6.22 19.73
N PRO A 128 11.91 5.72 20.18
CA PRO A 128 11.78 5.22 21.54
C PRO A 128 12.79 4.09 21.82
N PRO A 129 13.28 3.93 23.06
CA PRO A 129 14.19 2.84 23.43
C PRO A 129 13.59 1.45 23.15
N ASP A 130 12.26 1.35 23.13
CA ASP A 130 11.50 0.15 22.75
C ASP A 130 11.61 -0.25 21.27
N ALA A 131 12.30 0.53 20.43
CA ALA A 131 12.49 0.31 18.99
C ALA A 131 11.20 0.11 18.16
N ARG A 132 10.03 0.49 18.70
CA ARG A 132 8.75 0.39 18.00
C ARG A 132 8.73 1.33 16.80
N ARG A 133 8.18 0.85 15.69
CA ARG A 133 7.95 1.66 14.49
C ARG A 133 6.81 2.64 14.72
N LEU A 134 6.91 3.83 14.13
CA LEU A 134 5.87 4.84 14.09
C LEU A 134 5.35 5.04 12.67
N PRO A 135 4.13 5.57 12.49
CA PRO A 135 3.56 5.80 11.16
C PRO A 135 4.43 6.70 10.27
N ARG A 136 5.08 7.70 10.88
CA ARG A 136 5.96 8.67 10.19
C ARG A 136 7.28 8.05 9.70
N ASP A 137 7.67 6.88 10.22
CA ASP A 137 8.84 6.11 9.78
C ASP A 137 8.71 5.61 8.32
N LEU A 138 7.52 5.67 7.72
CA LEU A 138 7.36 5.39 6.30
C LEU A 138 7.95 6.50 5.42
N VAL A 139 7.95 7.74 5.93
CA VAL A 139 8.33 8.95 5.20
C VAL A 139 9.76 9.36 5.50
N ALA A 140 10.24 9.12 6.73
CA ALA A 140 11.66 9.19 7.03
C ALA A 140 12.39 8.14 6.18
N GLY A 141 13.20 8.58 5.22
CA GLY A 141 14.23 7.71 4.66
C GLY A 141 15.07 7.15 5.80
N CYS A 142 15.74 6.02 5.60
CA CYS A 142 16.57 5.37 6.64
C CYS A 142 17.63 6.29 7.29
N ASP A 143 17.86 7.51 6.78
CA ASP A 143 19.06 8.31 7.04
C ASP A 143 18.82 9.78 7.46
N SER A 144 17.64 10.19 7.95
CA SER A 144 17.52 11.54 8.52
C SER A 144 17.89 11.54 10.01
N PRO A 145 18.99 12.20 10.44
CA PRO A 145 19.28 12.37 11.85
C PRO A 145 18.20 13.26 12.52
N PRO A 146 17.95 13.07 13.82
CA PRO A 146 16.99 13.91 14.54
C PRO A 146 17.45 15.39 14.50
N PRO A 147 16.54 16.35 14.30
CA PRO A 147 16.88 17.75 14.47
C PRO A 147 17.19 18.05 15.94
N ASP A 148 18.27 18.82 16.15
CA ASP A 148 18.76 19.30 17.45
C ASP A 148 17.71 20.10 18.25
#